data_AF-A0A2V4DWC0-F1
#
_entry.id   AF-A0A2V4DWC0-F1
#
_cell.length_a   1.000
_cell.length_b   1.000
_cell.length_c   1.000
_cell.angle_alpha   90.00
_cell.angle_beta   90.00
_cell.angle_gamma   90.00
#
_symmetry.space_group_name_H-M   'P 1'
#
loop_
_entity.id
_entity.type
_entity.pdbx_description
1 polymer ?
#
loop_
_entity_poly.entity_id
_entity_poly.type
_entity_poly.pdbx_seq_one_letter_code
_entity_poly.pdbx_strand_id
1 'polypeptide(L)'
;MLSSNNRSQNSVTKIDIVTFCCFLSISKHIDLFSILLTILAAIVALIHISLTSLTISCLIIFILGLMSKYYAIRIDFDRKLFEYLSEHVDHLPEELLAMDIALANLQLIKPHQSSRTLSERQKGILSLFKRQVVLFLLQNCLIVFIMINAIITS
;
A
#
# COMPACT_ATOMS: atom_id res chain seq x y z
N MET A 1 -11.12 -40.57 1.30
CA MET A 1 -11.13 -39.59 2.41
C MET A 1 -10.07 -38.49 2.30
N LEU A 2 -8.88 -38.73 1.72
CA LEU A 2 -7.85 -37.69 1.54
C LEU A 2 -8.22 -36.57 0.53
N SER A 3 -8.93 -36.91 -0.57
CA SER A 3 -9.31 -35.94 -1.61
C SER A 3 -10.32 -34.87 -1.14
N SER A 4 -11.26 -35.22 -0.26
CA SER A 4 -12.24 -34.26 0.27
C SER A 4 -11.59 -33.29 1.27
N ASN A 5 -10.61 -33.75 2.04
CA ASN A 5 -9.89 -32.93 3.01
C ASN A 5 -9.04 -31.86 2.31
N ASN A 6 -8.29 -32.24 1.28
CA ASN A 6 -7.47 -31.31 0.48
C ASN A 6 -8.35 -30.27 -0.23
N ARG A 7 -9.50 -30.68 -0.80
CA ARG A 7 -10.42 -29.74 -1.45
C ARG A 7 -11.00 -28.72 -0.48
N SER A 8 -11.35 -29.14 0.74
CA SER A 8 -11.81 -28.25 1.80
C SER A 8 -10.72 -27.27 2.22
N GLN A 9 -9.49 -27.74 2.43
CA GLN A 9 -8.36 -26.90 2.83
C GLN A 9 -7.97 -25.86 1.77
N ASN A 10 -8.01 -26.25 0.49
CA ASN A 10 -7.77 -25.33 -0.63
C ASN A 10 -8.87 -24.27 -0.74
N SER A 11 -10.13 -24.64 -0.48
CA SER A 11 -11.23 -23.67 -0.48
C SER A 11 -11.10 -22.62 0.62
N VAL A 12 -10.66 -23.01 1.83
CA VAL A 12 -10.41 -22.08 2.94
C VAL A 12 -9.25 -21.16 2.61
N THR A 13 -8.13 -21.71 2.14
CA THR A 13 -6.95 -20.93 1.77
C THR A 13 -7.25 -19.93 0.65
N LYS A 14 -8.06 -20.33 -0.33
CA LYS A 14 -8.53 -19.43 -1.40
C LYS A 14 -9.34 -18.27 -0.85
N ILE A 15 -10.31 -18.55 0.03
CA ILE A 15 -11.15 -17.51 0.65
C ILE A 15 -10.29 -16.54 1.47
N ASP A 16 -9.30 -17.03 2.21
CA ASP A 16 -8.39 -16.20 3.00
C ASP A 16 -7.60 -15.23 2.12
N ILE A 17 -7.04 -15.72 0.99
CA ILE A 17 -6.30 -14.89 0.05
C ILE A 17 -7.21 -13.85 -0.61
N VAL A 18 -8.39 -14.25 -1.09
CA VAL A 18 -9.36 -13.32 -1.72
C VAL A 18 -9.82 -12.25 -0.74
N THR A 19 -10.10 -12.62 0.51
CA THR A 19 -10.49 -11.68 1.57
C THR A 19 -9.36 -10.69 1.84
N PHE A 20 -8.11 -11.15 1.89
CA PHE A 20 -6.95 -10.30 2.02
C PHE A 20 -6.80 -9.32 0.84
N CYS A 21 -6.96 -9.80 -0.40
CA CYS A 21 -6.95 -8.93 -1.59
C CYS A 21 -8.06 -7.88 -1.58
N CYS A 22 -9.27 -8.26 -1.13
CA CYS A 22 -10.39 -7.35 -0.96
C CYS A 22 -10.07 -6.28 0.08
N PHE A 23 -9.50 -6.65 1.23
CA PHE A 23 -9.06 -5.70 2.24
C PHE A 23 -8.03 -4.71 1.70
N LEU A 24 -7.03 -5.19 0.95
CA LEU A 24 -6.02 -4.32 0.33
C LEU A 24 -6.59 -3.38 -0.73
N SER A 25 -7.75 -3.69 -1.31
CA SER A 25 -8.40 -2.80 -2.28
C SER A 25 -8.72 -1.41 -1.70
N ILE A 26 -8.93 -1.33 -0.38
CA ILE A 26 -9.19 -0.08 0.37
C ILE A 26 -8.03 0.92 0.22
N SER A 27 -6.80 0.42 0.02
CA SER A 27 -5.61 1.22 -0.26
C SER A 27 -5.80 2.21 -1.42
N LYS A 28 -6.63 1.86 -2.42
CA LYS A 28 -6.89 2.71 -3.60
C LYS A 28 -7.67 3.97 -3.23
N HIS A 29 -8.64 3.85 -2.33
CA HIS A 29 -9.42 5.00 -1.88
C HIS A 29 -8.52 5.96 -1.10
N ILE A 30 -7.67 5.45 -0.21
CA ILE A 30 -6.70 6.26 0.54
C ILE A 30 -5.73 6.97 -0.41
N ASP A 31 -5.24 6.27 -1.44
CA ASP A 31 -4.35 6.83 -2.46
C ASP A 31 -5.00 7.99 -3.22
N LEU A 32 -6.25 7.81 -3.68
CA LEU A 32 -6.98 8.85 -4.41
C LEU A 32 -7.13 10.12 -3.57
N PHE A 33 -7.58 9.98 -2.31
CA PHE A 33 -7.71 11.11 -1.40
C PHE A 33 -6.36 11.79 -1.13
N SER A 34 -5.30 11.01 -0.88
CA SER A 34 -3.95 11.55 -0.65
C SER A 34 -3.43 12.32 -1.86
N ILE A 35 -3.65 11.84 -3.09
CA ILE A 35 -3.27 12.54 -4.32
C ILE A 35 -4.01 13.86 -4.47
N LEU A 36 -5.33 13.89 -4.20
CA LEU A 36 -6.10 15.13 -4.27
C LEU A 36 -5.53 16.19 -3.31
N LEU A 37 -5.21 15.79 -2.08
CA LEU A 37 -4.58 16.66 -1.09
C LEU A 37 -3.18 17.13 -1.54
N THR A 38 -2.39 16.25 -2.13
CA THR A 38 -1.07 16.57 -2.68
C THR A 38 -1.14 17.59 -3.82
N ILE A 39 -2.08 17.43 -4.74
CA ILE A 39 -2.29 18.37 -5.85
C ILE A 39 -2.73 19.72 -5.30
N LEU A 40 -3.68 19.73 -4.36
CA LEU A 40 -4.15 20.97 -3.75
C LEU A 40 -3.01 21.70 -3.03
N ALA A 41 -2.19 20.98 -2.27
CA ALA A 41 -1.02 21.55 -1.58
C ALA A 41 -0.01 22.13 -2.58
N ALA A 42 0.23 21.46 -3.71
CA ALA A 42 1.12 21.96 -4.76
C ALA A 42 0.58 23.26 -5.39
N ILE A 43 -0.73 23.34 -5.68
CA ILE A 43 -1.36 24.55 -6.20
C ILE A 43 -1.24 25.70 -5.20
N VAL A 44 -1.54 25.45 -3.92
CA VAL A 44 -1.42 26.47 -2.86
C VAL A 44 0.01 26.99 -2.73
N ALA A 45 1.00 26.09 -2.75
CA ALA A 45 2.42 26.45 -2.71
C ALA A 45 2.84 27.33 -3.90
N LEU A 46 2.34 27.03 -5.11
CA LEU A 46 2.63 27.82 -6.31
C LEU A 46 2.01 29.22 -6.24
N ILE A 47 0.79 29.35 -5.72
CA ILE A 47 0.10 30.65 -5.57
C ILE A 47 0.80 31.51 -4.49
N HIS A 48 1.23 30.91 -3.38
CA HIS A 48 1.76 31.61 -2.21
C HIS A 48 3.28 31.44 -2.04
N ILE A 49 4.02 31.39 -3.16
CA ILE A 49 5.46 31.13 -3.18
C ILE A 49 6.27 32.14 -2.33
N SER A 50 5.76 33.35 -2.13
CA SER A 50 6.39 34.40 -1.31
C SER A 50 6.29 34.14 0.20
N LEU A 51 5.34 33.32 0.66
CA LEU A 51 5.20 32.93 2.06
C LEU A 51 6.02 31.66 2.33
N THR A 52 7.23 31.84 2.84
CA THR A 52 8.19 30.76 3.10
C THR A 52 7.64 29.68 4.04
N SER A 53 6.96 30.06 5.13
CA SER A 53 6.40 29.10 6.10
C SER A 53 5.28 28.23 5.50
N LEU A 54 4.37 28.84 4.72
CA LEU A 54 3.28 28.12 4.05
C LEU A 54 3.84 27.19 2.97
N THR A 55 4.77 27.69 2.15
CA THR A 55 5.41 26.93 1.07
C THR A 55 6.15 25.70 1.61
N ILE A 56 6.91 25.84 2.71
CA ILE A 56 7.57 24.71 3.38
C ILE A 56 6.54 23.68 3.85
N SER A 57 5.46 24.12 4.49
CA SER A 57 4.43 23.22 5.00
C SER A 57 3.71 22.46 3.88
N CYS A 58 3.40 23.14 2.77
CA CYS A 58 2.85 22.51 1.57
C CYS A 58 3.82 21.54 0.91
N LEU A 59 5.12 21.83 0.90
CA LEU A 59 6.15 20.92 0.39
C LEU A 59 6.21 19.63 1.22
N ILE A 60 6.11 19.73 2.55
CA ILE A 60 6.05 18.56 3.43
C ILE A 60 4.80 17.71 3.12
N ILE A 61 3.62 18.35 2.99
CA ILE A 61 2.37 17.67 2.59
C ILE A 61 2.53 16.95 1.24
N PHE A 62 3.21 17.59 0.29
CA PHE A 62 3.48 17.03 -1.03
C PHE A 62 4.35 15.78 -0.94
N ILE A 63 5.47 15.85 -0.19
CA ILE A 63 6.38 14.70 0.03
C ILE A 63 5.65 13.54 0.73
N LEU A 64 4.82 13.83 1.74
CA LEU A 64 4.03 12.81 2.44
C LEU A 64 3.09 12.06 1.49
N GLY A 65 2.40 12.80 0.61
CA GLY A 65 1.53 12.16 -0.36
C GLY A 65 2.26 11.40 -1.45
N LEU A 66 3.45 11.85 -1.88
CA LEU A 66 4.32 11.03 -2.75
C LEU A 66 4.74 9.71 -2.09
N MET A 67 5.08 9.76 -0.79
CA MET A 67 5.40 8.55 -0.03
C MET A 67 4.18 7.63 0.10
N SER A 68 2.99 8.19 0.37
CA SER A 68 1.72 7.45 0.39
C SER A 68 1.46 6.77 -0.97
N LYS A 69 1.69 7.50 -2.08
CA LYS A 69 1.54 6.99 -3.45
C LYS A 69 2.47 5.81 -3.73
N TYR A 70 3.73 5.90 -3.30
CA TYR A 70 4.68 4.79 -3.44
C TYR A 70 4.17 3.52 -2.75
N TYR A 71 3.66 3.63 -1.52
CA TYR A 71 3.08 2.48 -0.82
C TYR A 71 1.83 1.93 -1.51
N ALA A 72 0.96 2.79 -2.04
CA ALA A 72 -0.24 2.38 -2.77
C ALA A 72 0.08 1.54 -4.01
N ILE A 73 1.08 1.96 -4.79
CA ILE A 73 1.53 1.23 -5.99
C ILE A 73 2.05 -0.15 -5.60
N ARG A 74 2.87 -0.22 -4.54
CA ARG A 74 3.41 -1.48 -4.04
C ARG A 74 2.31 -2.43 -3.56
N ILE A 75 1.34 -1.91 -2.81
CA ILE A 75 0.19 -2.70 -2.33
C ILE A 75 -0.67 -3.21 -3.50
N ASP A 76 -0.90 -2.42 -4.56
CA ASP A 76 -1.66 -2.90 -5.73
C ASP A 76 -0.91 -3.98 -6.51
N PHE A 77 0.40 -3.83 -6.67
CA PHE A 77 1.26 -4.86 -7.28
C PHE A 77 1.19 -6.16 -6.48
N ASP A 78 1.44 -6.08 -5.17
CA ASP A 78 1.37 -7.23 -4.28
C ASP A 78 -0.05 -7.84 -4.30
N ARG A 79 -1.11 -7.05 -4.24
CA ARG A 79 -2.50 -7.53 -4.31
C ARG A 79 -2.75 -8.37 -5.57
N LYS A 80 -2.35 -7.89 -6.75
CA LYS A 80 -2.54 -8.63 -8.02
C LYS A 80 -1.81 -9.96 -8.01
N LEU A 81 -0.65 -10.00 -7.37
CA LEU A 81 0.12 -11.22 -7.21
C LEU A 81 -0.62 -12.24 -6.35
N PHE A 82 -1.17 -11.81 -5.20
CA PHE A 82 -2.01 -12.68 -4.36
C PHE A 82 -3.32 -13.11 -5.04
N GLU A 83 -3.91 -12.25 -5.87
CA GLU A 83 -5.09 -12.58 -6.68
C GLU A 83 -4.79 -13.76 -7.63
N TYR A 84 -3.65 -13.71 -8.33
CA TYR A 84 -3.17 -14.84 -9.16
C TYR A 84 -2.95 -16.12 -8.32
N LEU A 85 -2.38 -16.01 -7.12
CA LEU A 85 -2.20 -17.17 -6.22
C LEU A 85 -3.52 -17.77 -5.77
N SER A 86 -4.57 -16.97 -5.61
CA SER A 86 -5.90 -17.45 -5.23
C SER A 86 -6.57 -18.29 -6.31
N GLU A 87 -6.18 -18.09 -7.58
CA GLU A 87 -6.66 -18.87 -8.71
C GLU A 87 -5.93 -20.22 -8.83
N HIS A 88 -4.70 -20.31 -8.32
CA HIS A 88 -3.81 -21.48 -8.46
C HIS A 88 -3.51 -22.17 -7.11
N VAL A 89 -4.46 -22.16 -6.17
CA VAL A 89 -4.26 -22.70 -4.81
C VAL A 89 -3.92 -24.20 -4.80
N ASP A 90 -4.32 -24.96 -5.81
CA ASP A 90 -4.00 -26.40 -5.90
C ASP A 90 -2.50 -26.68 -6.02
N HIS A 91 -1.74 -25.72 -6.56
CA HIS A 91 -0.27 -25.76 -6.74
C HIS A 91 0.44 -24.66 -5.95
N LEU A 92 -0.18 -24.16 -4.87
CA LEU A 92 0.28 -22.98 -4.14
C LEU A 92 1.77 -22.99 -3.76
N PRO A 93 2.38 -24.10 -3.28
CA PRO A 93 3.81 -24.11 -2.96
C PRO A 93 4.71 -23.93 -4.20
N GLU A 94 4.31 -24.50 -5.34
CA GLU A 94 5.04 -24.43 -6.60
C GLU A 94 4.94 -23.02 -7.20
N GLU A 95 3.73 -22.45 -7.22
CA GLU A 95 3.47 -21.09 -7.69
C GLU A 95 4.19 -20.04 -6.82
N LEU A 96 4.24 -20.22 -5.50
CA LEU A 96 4.94 -19.32 -4.58
C LEU A 96 6.45 -19.29 -4.85
N LEU A 97 7.03 -20.44 -5.21
CA LEU A 97 8.44 -20.59 -5.55
C LEU A 97 8.73 -19.99 -6.94
N ALA A 98 7.91 -20.30 -7.94
CA ALA A 98 8.02 -19.72 -9.29
C ALA A 98 7.92 -18.19 -9.26
N MET A 99 7.02 -17.67 -8.44
CA MET A 99 6.88 -16.24 -8.17
C MET A 99 8.14 -15.64 -7.54
N ASP A 100 8.74 -16.29 -6.55
CA ASP A 100 9.99 -15.81 -5.95
C ASP A 100 11.14 -15.78 -6.96
N ILE A 101 11.25 -16.79 -7.82
CA ILE A 101 12.23 -16.80 -8.90
C ILE A 101 12.01 -15.62 -9.84
N ALA A 102 10.76 -15.37 -10.25
CA ALA A 102 10.41 -14.25 -11.11
C ALA A 102 10.75 -12.89 -10.45
N LEU A 103 10.41 -12.71 -9.18
CA LEU A 103 10.73 -11.50 -8.43
C LEU A 103 12.24 -11.30 -8.24
N ALA A 104 13.00 -12.38 -8.03
CA ALA A 104 14.45 -12.33 -7.91
C ALA A 104 15.12 -11.97 -9.24
N ASN A 105 14.63 -12.53 -10.35
CA ASN A 105 15.09 -12.19 -11.70
C ASN A 105 14.82 -10.72 -12.05
N LEU A 106 13.71 -10.16 -11.57
CA LEU A 106 13.38 -8.74 -11.70
C LEU A 106 14.12 -7.83 -10.70
N GLN A 107 15.00 -8.38 -9.86
CA GLN A 107 15.72 -7.68 -8.79
C GLN A 107 14.79 -6.95 -7.78
N LEU A 108 13.53 -7.39 -7.68
CA LEU A 108 12.54 -6.82 -6.77
C LEU A 108 12.68 -7.36 -5.35
N ILE A 109 13.30 -8.54 -5.19
CA ILE A 109 13.60 -9.16 -3.90
C ILE A 109 15.07 -9.58 -3.81
N LYS A 110 15.58 -9.70 -2.58
CA LYS A 110 16.93 -10.21 -2.35
C LYS A 110 16.96 -11.74 -2.56
N PRO A 111 18.01 -12.30 -3.20
CA PRO A 111 18.09 -13.73 -3.54
C PRO A 111 17.97 -14.72 -2.37
N HIS A 112 18.15 -14.26 -1.12
CA HIS A 112 18.15 -15.10 0.09
C HIS A 112 16.84 -15.03 0.92
N GLN A 113 15.78 -14.40 0.39
CA GLN A 113 14.49 -14.26 1.09
C GLN A 113 13.43 -15.30 0.68
N SER A 114 13.78 -16.30 -0.13
CA SER A 114 12.87 -17.24 -0.83
C SER A 114 12.21 -18.33 0.03
N SER A 115 12.30 -18.26 1.36
CA SER A 115 11.66 -19.25 2.26
C SER A 115 10.51 -18.67 3.09
N ARG A 116 10.00 -17.49 2.71
CA ARG A 116 8.92 -16.84 3.45
C ARG A 116 7.59 -17.55 3.24
N THR A 117 6.94 -17.89 4.35
CA THR A 117 5.58 -18.45 4.33
C THR A 117 4.57 -17.43 3.78
N LEU A 118 3.44 -17.91 3.27
CA LEU A 118 2.35 -17.05 2.79
C LEU A 118 1.93 -16.01 3.85
N SER A 119 1.82 -16.45 5.11
CA SER A 119 1.42 -15.60 6.22
C SER A 119 2.45 -14.51 6.55
N GLU A 120 3.75 -14.79 6.41
CA GLU A 120 4.80 -13.77 6.57
C GLU A 120 4.72 -12.68 5.49
N ARG A 121 4.39 -13.06 4.26
CA ARG A 121 4.20 -12.11 3.15
C ARG A 121 2.99 -11.21 3.38
N GLN A 122 1.86 -11.80 3.80
CA GLN A 122 0.66 -11.04 4.18
C GLN A 122 0.95 -10.03 5.29
N LYS A 123 1.69 -10.43 6.34
CA LYS A 123 2.13 -9.50 7.41
C LYS A 123 3.00 -8.38 6.88
N GLY A 124 3.91 -8.68 5.96
CA GLY A 124 4.77 -7.69 5.28
C GLY A 124 3.93 -6.63 4.59
N ILE A 125 2.96 -7.03 3.77
CA ILE A 125 2.09 -6.11 3.04
C ILE A 125 1.17 -5.33 3.99
N LEU A 126 0.63 -5.97 5.04
CA LEU A 126 -0.15 -5.28 6.05
C LEU A 126 0.67 -4.18 6.75
N SER A 127 1.96 -4.40 6.97
CA SER A 127 2.85 -3.37 7.52
C SER A 127 3.03 -2.19 6.57
N LEU A 128 3.05 -2.42 5.25
CA LEU A 128 3.08 -1.37 4.23
C LEU A 128 1.77 -0.59 4.20
N PHE A 129 0.63 -1.28 4.26
CA PHE A 129 -0.69 -0.65 4.35
C PHE A 129 -0.81 0.24 5.59
N LYS A 130 -0.36 -0.24 6.76
CA LYS A 130 -0.31 0.58 7.98
C LYS A 130 0.55 1.83 7.81
N ARG A 131 1.70 1.73 7.14
CA ARG A 131 2.55 2.90 6.84
C ARG A 131 1.85 3.91 5.93
N GLN A 132 1.14 3.45 4.90
CA GLN A 132 0.35 4.32 4.03
C GLN A 132 -0.73 5.07 4.84
N VAL A 133 -1.46 4.35 5.70
CA VAL A 133 -2.48 4.96 6.58
C VAL A 133 -1.86 6.01 7.50
N VAL A 134 -0.72 5.71 8.13
CA VAL A 134 -0.02 6.67 9.01
C VAL A 134 0.41 7.92 8.25
N LEU A 135 0.96 7.77 7.03
CA LEU A 135 1.34 8.91 6.19
C LEU A 135 0.12 9.75 5.78
N PHE A 136 -0.97 9.11 5.41
CA PHE A 136 -2.22 9.79 5.08
C PHE A 136 -2.77 10.56 6.29
N LEU A 137 -2.78 9.97 7.50
CA LEU A 137 -3.21 10.64 8.72
C LEU A 137 -2.31 11.85 9.03
N LEU A 138 -0.99 11.68 8.92
CA LEU A 138 -0.04 12.76 9.14
C LEU A 138 -0.25 13.91 8.13
N GLN A 139 -0.55 13.59 6.87
CA GLN A 139 -0.90 14.56 5.84
C GLN A 139 -2.13 15.39 6.22
N ASN A 140 -3.19 14.72 6.71
CA ASN A 140 -4.42 15.39 7.15
C ASN A 140 -4.19 16.25 8.41
N CYS A 141 -3.46 15.75 9.41
CA CYS A 141 -3.12 16.52 10.61
C CYS A 141 -2.37 17.80 10.26
N LEU A 142 -1.43 17.74 9.31
CA LEU A 142 -0.67 18.90 8.89
C LEU A 142 -1.54 19.93 8.15
N ILE A 143 -2.48 19.48 7.31
CA ILE A 143 -3.46 20.37 6.67
C ILE A 143 -4.33 21.08 7.70
N VAL A 144 -4.86 20.34 8.68
CA VAL A 144 -5.68 20.93 9.76
C VAL A 144 -4.87 21.94 10.56
N PHE A 145 -3.61 21.62 10.87
CA PHE A 145 -2.70 22.54 11.56
C PHE A 145 -2.50 23.83 10.77
N ILE A 146 -2.23 23.75 9.47
CA ILE A 146 -2.07 24.94 8.61
C ILE A 146 -3.36 25.77 8.59
N MET A 147 -4.53 25.13 8.45
CA MET A 147 -5.83 25.80 8.47
C MET A 147 -6.06 26.57 9.77
N ILE A 148 -5.78 25.96 10.92
CA ILE A 148 -5.91 26.61 12.22
C ILE A 148 -4.96 27.81 12.34
N ASN A 149 -3.70 27.66 11.93
CA ASN A 149 -2.73 28.76 11.95
C ASN A 149 -3.17 29.91 11.05
N ALA A 150 -3.70 29.61 9.87
CA ALA A 150 -4.22 30.63 8.96
C ALA A 150 -5.40 31.41 9.57
N ILE A 151 -6.30 30.72 10.27
CA ILE A 151 -7.44 31.37 10.95
C ILE A 151 -6.97 32.26 12.11
N ILE A 152 -5.98 31.82 12.89
CA ILE A 152 -5.48 32.59 14.04
C ILE A 152 -4.70 33.85 13.59
N THR A 153 -4.04 33.77 12.44
CA THR A 153 -3.16 34.85 11.93
C THR A 153 -3.90 35.84 11.02
N SER A 154 -5.10 35.50 10.56
CA SER A 154 -5.98 36.35 9.75
C SER A 154 -6.76 37.36 10.59
#